data_AF-A0A7Y4JX42-F1
#
_entry.id   AF-A0A7Y4JX42-F1
#
_cell.length_a   1.000
_cell.length_b   1.000
_cell.length_c   1.000
_cell.angle_alpha   90.00
_cell.angle_beta   90.00
_cell.angle_gamma   90.00
#
_symmetry.space_group_name_H-M   'P 1'
#
loop_
_entity.id
_entity.type
_entity.pdbx_description
1 polymer ?
#
loop_
_entity_poly.entity_id
_entity_poly.type
_entity_poly.pdbx_seq_one_letter_code
_entity_poly.pdbx_strand_id
1 'polypeptide(L)'
;MSALAELLEAIREESGPATWSAGQALSRAGVVSVQSVDEEEVVLRVRIPGRPTPLTTTLYPEDEIWECDCRGKVDPCEHVIAAAIVLRQAEGRKATAAASP
;
A
#
# COMPACT_ATOMS: atom_id res chain seq x y z
N MET A 1 -3.40 17.22 -3.93
CA MET A 1 -2.20 16.41 -4.22
C MET A 1 -2.66 15.33 -5.21
N SER A 2 -1.95 14.21 -5.45
CA SER A 2 -2.62 13.08 -6.14
C SER A 2 -3.46 12.31 -5.11
N ALA A 3 -4.54 11.65 -5.53
CA ALA A 3 -5.41 10.87 -4.63
C ALA A 3 -4.59 9.84 -3.82
N LEU A 4 -3.60 9.22 -4.44
CA LEU A 4 -2.68 8.31 -3.75
C LEU A 4 -1.79 8.98 -2.69
N ALA A 5 -1.47 10.26 -2.85
CA ALA A 5 -0.77 11.02 -1.81
C ALA A 5 -1.65 11.21 -0.58
N GLU A 6 -2.93 11.53 -0.82
CA GLU A 6 -3.93 11.84 0.20
C GLU A 6 -4.27 10.57 0.98
N LEU A 7 -4.54 9.46 0.27
CA LEU A 7 -4.69 8.13 0.87
C LEU A 7 -3.47 7.73 1.73
N LEU A 8 -2.24 7.93 1.26
CA LEU A 8 -1.06 7.56 2.04
C LEU A 8 -0.92 8.39 3.32
N GLU A 9 -1.32 9.67 3.28
CA GLU A 9 -1.29 10.51 4.47
C GLU A 9 -2.40 10.11 5.45
N ALA A 10 -3.63 9.82 4.98
CA ALA A 10 -4.71 9.29 5.81
C ALA A 10 -4.29 7.99 6.52
N ILE A 11 -3.74 7.03 5.77
CA ILE A 11 -3.20 5.78 6.33
C ILE A 11 -2.11 6.06 7.38
N ARG A 12 -1.26 7.07 7.14
CA ARG A 12 -0.19 7.42 8.07
C ARG A 12 -0.73 8.00 9.37
N GLU A 13 -1.69 8.91 9.29
CA GLU A 13 -2.33 9.58 10.42
C GLU A 13 -3.09 8.59 11.31
N GLU A 14 -3.76 7.60 10.70
CA GLU A 14 -4.50 6.57 11.43
C GLU A 14 -3.59 5.44 11.97
N SER A 15 -2.38 5.29 11.43
CA SER A 15 -1.44 4.26 11.86
C SER A 15 -0.66 4.62 13.13
N GLY A 16 -0.43 3.63 13.98
CA GLY A 16 0.53 3.75 15.08
C GLY A 16 2.00 3.71 14.60
N PRO A 17 2.96 4.37 15.30
CA PRO A 17 4.36 4.44 14.88
C PRO A 17 5.04 3.07 14.66
N ALA A 18 4.70 2.09 15.51
CA ALA A 18 5.23 0.73 15.40
C ALA A 18 4.71 0.02 14.13
N THR A 19 3.41 0.11 13.84
CA THR A 19 2.79 -0.45 12.64
C THR A 19 3.32 0.21 11.38
N TRP A 20 3.50 1.53 11.41
CA TRP A 20 4.12 2.28 10.31
C TRP A 20 5.55 1.81 10.03
N SER A 21 6.36 1.61 11.06
CA SER A 21 7.71 1.07 10.93
C SER A 21 7.71 -0.33 10.30
N ALA A 22 6.79 -1.21 10.73
CA ALA A 22 6.62 -2.54 10.15
C ALA A 22 6.21 -2.48 8.67
N GLY A 23 5.27 -1.61 8.29
CA GLY A 23 4.86 -1.42 6.90
C GLY A 23 5.99 -0.86 6.01
N GLN A 24 6.81 0.05 6.54
CA GLN A 24 8.02 0.50 5.85
C GLN A 24 9.03 -0.64 5.65
N ALA A 25 9.20 -1.54 6.63
CA ALA A 25 10.09 -2.69 6.47
C ALA A 25 9.59 -3.64 5.36
N LEU A 26 8.29 -3.92 5.33
CA LEU A 26 7.67 -4.77 4.30
C LEU A 26 7.75 -4.14 2.89
N SER A 27 7.50 -2.84 2.75
CA SER A 27 7.60 -2.17 1.43
C SER A 27 9.02 -2.25 0.84
N ARG A 28 10.06 -2.22 1.69
CA ARG A 28 11.47 -2.35 1.27
C ARG A 28 11.89 -3.78 0.99
N ALA A 29 11.19 -4.77 1.57
CA ALA A 29 11.54 -6.19 1.43
C ALA A 29 11.18 -6.79 0.05
N GLY A 30 10.54 -6.02 -0.84
CA GLY A 30 10.16 -6.50 -2.18
C GLY A 30 9.06 -7.57 -2.16
N VAL A 31 8.26 -7.62 -1.09
CA VAL A 31 7.21 -8.64 -0.90
C VAL A 31 5.83 -8.19 -1.36
N VAL A 32 5.70 -6.94 -1.83
CA VAL A 32 4.45 -6.36 -2.33
C VAL A 32 4.42 -6.45 -3.86
N SER A 33 3.30 -6.90 -4.42
CA SER A 33 3.08 -6.95 -5.87
C SER A 33 1.70 -6.41 -6.22
N VAL A 34 1.63 -5.44 -7.13
CA VAL A 34 0.37 -4.95 -7.72
C VAL A 34 -0.25 -6.05 -8.58
N GLN A 35 -1.54 -6.33 -8.40
CA GLN A 35 -2.29 -7.33 -9.16
C GLN A 35 -3.15 -6.68 -10.25
N SER A 36 -3.87 -5.62 -9.89
CA SER A 36 -4.67 -4.80 -10.81
C SER A 36 -4.60 -3.33 -10.37
N VAL A 37 -4.77 -2.45 -11.35
CA VAL A 37 -4.92 -1.01 -11.17
C VAL A 37 -6.05 -0.60 -12.11
N ASP A 38 -7.11 -0.03 -11.56
CA ASP A 38 -8.14 0.65 -12.34
C ASP A 38 -8.37 2.07 -11.78
N GLU A 39 -9.47 2.69 -12.16
CA GLU A 39 -9.79 4.09 -11.80
C GLU A 39 -10.33 4.21 -10.37
N GLU A 40 -10.90 3.14 -9.79
CA GLU A 40 -11.58 3.16 -8.49
C GLU A 40 -10.72 2.49 -7.42
N GLU A 41 -10.07 1.38 -7.75
CA GLU A 41 -9.34 0.57 -6.81
C GLU A 41 -7.99 0.06 -7.34
N VAL A 42 -7.11 -0.24 -6.39
CA VAL A 42 -5.85 -0.91 -6.63
C VAL A 42 -5.76 -2.14 -5.74
N VAL A 43 -5.64 -3.31 -6.35
CA VAL A 43 -5.48 -4.57 -5.64
C VAL A 43 -4.01 -4.96 -5.61
N LEU A 44 -3.50 -5.20 -4.41
CA LEU A 44 -2.11 -5.60 -4.15
C LEU A 44 -2.07 -6.90 -3.36
N ARG A 45 -0.96 -7.63 -3.51
CA ARG A 45 -0.64 -8.79 -2.69
C ARG A 45 0.63 -8.57 -1.88
N VAL A 46 0.60 -8.97 -0.61
CA VAL A 46 1.75 -8.89 0.30
C VAL A 46 2.12 -10.30 0.75
N ARG A 47 3.32 -10.75 0.37
CA ARG A 47 3.83 -12.07 0.74
C ARG A 47 4.42 -12.05 2.15
N ILE A 48 3.93 -12.94 3.02
CA ILE A 48 4.42 -13.06 4.39
C ILE A 48 5.20 -14.37 4.56
N PRO A 49 6.44 -14.33 5.06
CA PRO A 49 7.19 -15.55 5.36
C PRO A 49 6.40 -16.49 6.28
N GLY A 50 6.34 -17.77 5.91
CA GLY A 50 5.60 -18.78 6.67
C GLY A 50 4.08 -18.82 6.41
N ARG A 51 3.52 -17.91 5.59
CA ARG A 51 2.13 -17.97 5.13
C ARG A 51 2.08 -18.46 3.67
N PRO A 52 1.35 -19.53 3.34
CA PRO A 52 1.32 -20.08 1.98
C PRO A 52 0.61 -19.16 0.99
N THR A 53 -0.46 -18.51 1.42
CA THR A 53 -1.23 -17.56 0.59
C THR A 53 -0.87 -16.13 0.96
N PRO A 54 -0.45 -15.28 -0.01
CA PRO A 54 -0.26 -13.86 0.22
C PRO A 54 -1.51 -13.20 0.77
N LEU A 55 -1.33 -12.13 1.53
CA LEU A 55 -2.41 -11.26 1.93
C LEU A 55 -2.83 -10.38 0.77
N THR A 56 -4.13 -10.08 0.70
CA THR A 56 -4.69 -9.15 -0.26
C THR A 56 -4.94 -7.82 0.45
N THR A 57 -4.54 -6.75 -0.23
CA THR A 57 -4.83 -5.38 0.18
C THR A 57 -5.53 -4.69 -0.97
N THR A 58 -6.67 -4.07 -0.72
CA THR A 58 -7.36 -3.23 -1.70
C THR A 58 -7.33 -1.80 -1.20
N LEU A 59 -6.91 -0.89 -2.08
CA LEU A 59 -6.82 0.53 -1.81
C LEU A 59 -7.81 1.25 -2.72
N TYR A 60 -8.60 2.15 -2.17
CA TYR A 60 -9.55 3.01 -2.88
C TYR A 60 -9.06 4.46 -2.77
N PRO A 61 -8.17 4.93 -3.67
CA PRO A 61 -7.48 6.20 -3.47
C PRO A 61 -8.40 7.43 -3.48
N GLU A 62 -9.44 7.42 -4.31
CA GLU A 62 -10.40 8.52 -4.42
C GLU A 62 -11.30 8.66 -3.19
N ASP A 63 -11.53 7.54 -2.47
CA ASP A 63 -12.39 7.51 -1.29
C ASP A 63 -11.59 7.54 0.04
N GLU A 64 -10.25 7.53 -0.04
CA GLU A 64 -9.36 7.40 1.13
C GLU A 64 -9.63 6.13 1.97
N ILE A 65 -10.13 5.06 1.34
CA ILE A 65 -10.48 3.79 2.00
C ILE A 65 -9.41 2.72 1.73
N TRP A 66 -9.22 1.83 2.70
CA TRP A 66 -8.37 0.66 2.57
C TRP A 66 -9.01 -0.59 3.17
N GLU A 67 -8.64 -1.74 2.63
CA GLU A 67 -9.02 -3.05 3.15
C GLU A 67 -7.84 -4.02 3.13
N CYS A 68 -7.84 -4.96 4.07
CA CYS A 68 -6.89 -6.07 4.07
C CYS A 68 -7.49 -7.36 4.66
N ASP A 69 -7.24 -8.49 4.01
CA ASP A 69 -7.72 -9.82 4.43
C ASP A 69 -6.91 -10.47 5.56
N CYS A 70 -6.07 -9.70 6.26
CA CYS A 70 -5.16 -10.24 7.29
C CYS A 70 -5.83 -10.69 8.58
N ARG A 71 -7.07 -10.24 8.84
CA ARG A 71 -7.82 -10.48 10.09
C ARG A 71 -7.07 -10.03 11.36
N GLY A 72 -6.12 -9.10 11.20
CA GLY A 72 -5.42 -8.46 12.31
C GLY A 72 -6.35 -7.55 13.12
N LYS A 73 -5.91 -7.14 14.31
CA LYS A 73 -6.65 -6.22 15.19
C LYS A 73 -6.28 -4.75 14.98
N VAL A 74 -5.26 -4.49 14.18
CA VAL A 74 -4.73 -3.15 13.90
C VAL A 74 -5.20 -2.77 12.50
N ASP A 75 -5.77 -1.58 12.40
CA ASP A 75 -6.30 -1.03 11.16
C ASP A 75 -5.97 0.47 11.12
N PRO A 76 -5.22 0.98 10.13
CA PRO A 76 -4.58 0.23 9.04
C PRO A 76 -3.46 -0.70 9.55
N CYS A 77 -3.41 -1.91 9.01
CA CYS A 77 -2.33 -2.86 9.32
C CYS A 77 -1.04 -2.56 8.52
N GLU A 78 0.07 -3.20 8.89
CA GLU A 78 1.37 -3.05 8.23
C GLU A 78 1.33 -3.43 6.73
N HIS A 79 0.39 -4.28 6.31
CA HIS A 79 0.22 -4.68 4.91
C HIS A 79 -0.39 -3.55 4.07
N VAL A 80 -1.40 -2.86 4.61
CA VAL A 80 -2.00 -1.66 4.00
C VAL A 80 -0.94 -0.58 3.82
N ILE A 81 -0.18 -0.32 4.87
CA ILE A 81 0.91 0.67 4.85
C ILE A 81 1.96 0.30 3.80
N ALA A 82 2.41 -0.95 3.77
CA ALA A 82 3.39 -1.42 2.80
C ALA A 82 2.88 -1.27 1.36
N ALA A 83 1.62 -1.63 1.12
CA ALA A 83 0.97 -1.53 -0.17
C ALA A 83 0.89 -0.09 -0.67
N ALA A 84 0.40 0.83 0.18
CA ALA A 84 0.27 2.25 -0.14
C ALA A 84 1.64 2.90 -0.45
N ILE A 85 2.69 2.57 0.34
CA ILE A 85 4.05 3.07 0.09
C ILE A 85 4.57 2.59 -1.28
N VAL A 86 4.44 1.29 -1.59
CA VAL A 86 4.94 0.73 -2.85
C VAL A 86 4.20 1.33 -4.04
N LEU A 87 2.89 1.51 -3.91
CA LEU A 87 2.07 2.14 -4.94
C LEU A 87 2.49 3.60 -5.16
N ARG A 88 2.69 4.38 -4.09
CA ARG A 88 3.16 5.77 -4.17
C ARG A 88 4.50 5.90 -4.86
N GLN A 89 5.43 5.00 -4.55
CA GLN A 89 6.74 4.98 -5.21
C GLN A 89 6.62 4.63 -6.70
N ALA A 90 5.69 3.74 -7.08
CA ALA A 90 5.45 3.40 -8.48
C ALA A 90 4.87 4.58 -9.27
N GLU A 91 3.91 5.31 -8.68
CA GLU A 91 3.37 6.55 -9.24
C GLU A 91 4.46 7.59 -9.49
N GLY A 92 5.32 7.83 -8.49
CA GLY A 92 6.46 8.76 -8.61
C GLY A 92 7.43 8.35 -9.71
N ARG A 93 7.78 7.06 -9.81
CA ARG A 93 8.65 6.55 -10.89
C ARG A 93 8.03 6.73 -12.28
N LYS A 94 6.73 6.48 -12.43
CA LYS A 94 6.02 6.67 -13.72
C LYS A 94 6.04 8.14 -14.14
N ALA A 95 5.81 9.05 -13.19
CA ALA A 95 5.89 10.49 -13.44
C ALA A 95 7.30 10.93 -13.89
N THR A 96 8.36 10.42 -13.25
CA THR A 96 9.74 10.74 -13.65
C THR A 96 10.13 10.13 -15.01
N ALA A 97 9.69 8.90 -15.29
CA ALA A 97 9.97 8.23 -16.57
C ALA A 97 9.29 8.95 -17.74
N ALA A 98 8.05 9.44 -17.56
CA ALA A 98 7.34 10.22 -18.57
C ALA A 98 7.96 11.62 -18.82
N ALA A 99 8.74 12.13 -17.88
CA ALA A 99 9.39 13.43 -17.96
C ALA A 99 10.83 13.38 -18.54
N SER A 100 11.36 12.20 -18.85
CA SER A 100 12.64 12.06 -19.56
C SER A 100 12.41 12.09 -21.08
N PRO A 101 13.10 12.97 -21.84
CA PRO A 101 12.95 13.13 -23.29
C PRO A 101 13.54 11.98 -24.11
#